data_AF-A0A2D7REG9-F1
#
_entry.id   AF-A0A2D7REG9-F1
#
_cell.length_a   1.000
_cell.length_b   1.000
_cell.length_c   1.000
_cell.angle_alpha   90.00
_cell.angle_beta   90.00
_cell.angle_gamma   90.00
#
_symmetry.space_group_name_H-M   'P 1'
#
loop_
_entity.id
_entity.type
_entity.pdbx_description
1 polymer ?
#
loop_
_entity_poly.entity_id
_entity_poly.type
_entity_poly.pdbx_seq_one_letter_code
_entity_poly.pdbx_strand_id
1 'polypeptide(L)'
;MSVILNNTELNFINKTNYFIEIIFSGEQESNLRVVHNSSNVITKIDSNLISALFAYVWGEDTNIVRINLLPKNSVNIKIKCNANLNFQIHPKIKDAISTEYGEFDIDTEFQNTKLEVELTANYGIGYCENGDVAINVNQPVFRDLCVNPRVYMDTQLLDIDYKTSFCKIKV
;
A
#
# COMPACT_ATOMS: atom_id res chain seq x y z
N MET A 1 -8.72 35.17 -0.28
CA MET A 1 -7.73 34.11 0.00
C MET A 1 -8.39 32.78 -0.22
N SER A 2 -7.96 32.04 -1.23
CA SER A 2 -8.52 30.74 -1.59
C SER A 2 -8.15 29.72 -0.52
N VAL A 3 -9.14 28.99 0.01
CA VAL A 3 -8.92 27.84 0.90
C VAL A 3 -8.34 26.73 0.03
N ILE A 4 -7.03 26.75 -0.18
CA ILE A 4 -6.31 25.63 -0.79
C ILE A 4 -6.56 24.46 0.16
N LEU A 5 -7.30 23.46 -0.34
CA LEU A 5 -7.53 22.21 0.38
C LEU A 5 -6.17 21.56 0.64
N ASN A 6 -5.70 21.66 1.88
CA ASN A 6 -4.53 20.97 2.43
C ASN A 6 -4.78 19.45 2.39
N ASN A 7 -4.51 18.85 1.24
CA ASN A 7 -4.68 17.42 0.97
C ASN A 7 -3.35 16.86 0.44
N THR A 8 -2.96 15.71 0.94
CA THR A 8 -1.87 14.90 0.39
C THR A 8 -2.44 14.01 -0.71
N GLU A 9 -1.84 14.02 -1.88
CA GLU A 9 -2.22 13.15 -3.00
C GLU A 9 -1.32 11.91 -2.98
N LEU A 10 -1.91 10.73 -2.82
CA LEU A 10 -1.19 9.46 -2.81
C LEU A 10 -1.56 8.67 -4.06
N ASN A 11 -0.57 8.40 -4.91
CA ASN A 11 -0.71 7.54 -6.08
C ASN A 11 -0.04 6.19 -5.81
N PHE A 12 -0.83 5.16 -5.53
CA PHE A 12 -0.32 3.82 -5.33
C PHE A 12 -0.20 3.08 -6.67
N ILE A 13 0.98 2.55 -6.97
CA ILE A 13 1.28 1.89 -8.24
C ILE A 13 1.78 0.47 -7.96
N ASN A 14 0.99 -0.52 -8.34
CA ASN A 14 1.39 -1.92 -8.24
C ASN A 14 2.15 -2.34 -9.51
N LYS A 15 3.48 -2.34 -9.47
CA LYS A 15 4.33 -2.84 -10.58
C LYS A 15 4.52 -4.36 -10.55
N THR A 16 3.93 -5.07 -9.58
CA THR A 16 4.06 -6.52 -9.48
C THR A 16 3.04 -7.25 -10.36
N ASN A 17 3.18 -8.57 -10.47
CA ASN A 17 2.19 -9.45 -11.10
C ASN A 17 1.16 -10.00 -10.09
N TYR A 18 1.19 -9.53 -8.85
CA TYR A 18 0.44 -10.08 -7.73
C TYR A 18 -0.61 -9.08 -7.25
N PHE A 19 -1.67 -9.60 -6.63
CA PHE A 19 -2.63 -8.77 -5.92
C PHE A 19 -2.00 -8.29 -4.61
N ILE A 20 -2.13 -6.99 -4.31
CA ILE A 20 -1.61 -6.42 -3.08
C ILE A 20 -2.70 -5.64 -2.37
N GLU A 21 -2.96 -6.00 -1.12
CA GLU A 21 -3.79 -5.22 -0.22
C GLU A 21 -2.89 -4.24 0.53
N ILE A 22 -3.21 -2.95 0.46
CA ILE A 22 -2.61 -1.93 1.32
C ILE A 22 -3.63 -1.56 2.39
N ILE A 23 -3.23 -1.60 3.65
CA ILE A 23 -4.04 -1.11 4.76
C ILE A 23 -3.30 0.08 5.34
N PHE A 24 -3.97 1.20 5.54
CA PHE A 24 -3.35 2.33 6.22
C PHE A 24 -4.29 3.03 7.18
N SER A 25 -3.69 3.65 8.17
CA SER A 25 -4.37 4.37 9.25
C SER A 25 -3.50 5.54 9.70
N GLY A 26 -4.14 6.61 10.17
CA GLY A 26 -3.41 7.65 10.91
C GLY A 26 -3.20 7.25 12.37
N GLU A 27 -2.27 7.93 13.03
CA GLU A 27 -2.05 7.81 14.48
C GLU A 27 -3.34 8.10 15.29
N GLN A 28 -3.41 7.67 16.56
CA GLN A 28 -4.61 7.84 17.41
C GLN A 28 -5.12 9.29 17.39
N GLU A 29 -6.44 9.45 17.33
CA GLU A 29 -7.13 10.77 17.24
C GLU A 29 -6.86 11.59 15.97
N SER A 30 -6.20 11.00 14.97
CA SER A 30 -6.08 11.63 13.66
C SER A 30 -7.44 11.73 12.96
N ASN A 31 -7.84 12.96 12.63
CA ASN A 31 -8.99 13.21 11.75
C ASN A 31 -8.60 12.83 10.30
N LEU A 32 -8.43 11.54 10.03
CA LEU A 32 -8.10 11.02 8.71
C LEU A 32 -9.34 11.06 7.81
N ARG A 33 -9.27 11.91 6.78
CA ARG A 33 -10.28 12.04 5.74
C ARG A 33 -9.75 11.55 4.42
N VAL A 34 -10.53 10.74 3.71
CA VAL A 34 -10.13 10.20 2.41
C VAL A 34 -11.14 10.51 1.33
N VAL A 35 -10.68 11.09 0.23
CA VAL A 35 -11.44 11.28 -1.02
C VAL A 35 -10.88 10.31 -2.06
N HIS A 36 -11.74 9.45 -2.59
CA HIS A 36 -11.40 8.51 -3.66
C HIS A 36 -12.58 8.32 -4.61
N ASN A 37 -12.30 7.86 -5.83
CA ASN A 37 -13.31 7.49 -6.84
C ASN A 37 -13.16 6.03 -7.30
N SER A 38 -12.30 5.27 -6.64
CA SER A 38 -11.98 3.90 -7.02
C SER A 38 -12.82 2.90 -6.23
N SER A 39 -13.38 1.90 -6.92
CA SER A 39 -14.06 0.74 -6.30
C SER A 39 -13.09 -0.18 -5.55
N ASN A 40 -11.78 0.01 -5.75
CA ASN A 40 -10.75 -0.75 -5.09
C ASN A 40 -10.35 -0.18 -3.73
N VAL A 41 -10.96 0.93 -3.30
CA VAL A 41 -10.73 1.54 -2.00
C VAL A 41 -11.96 1.28 -1.12
N ILE A 42 -11.72 0.76 0.07
CA ILE A 42 -12.74 0.41 1.05
C ILE A 42 -12.49 1.24 2.30
N THR A 43 -13.48 2.06 2.62
CA THR A 43 -13.62 2.88 3.82
C THR A 43 -14.88 2.43 4.59
N LYS A 44 -15.01 2.80 5.87
CA LYS A 44 -16.26 2.53 6.61
C LYS A 44 -17.36 3.45 6.08
N ILE A 45 -18.30 2.89 5.31
CA ILE A 45 -19.44 3.64 4.79
C ILE A 45 -20.53 3.74 5.86
N ASP A 46 -20.87 4.97 6.25
CA ASP A 46 -22.18 5.27 6.82
C ASP A 46 -23.21 5.39 5.68
N SER A 47 -24.25 4.58 5.71
CA SER A 47 -25.20 4.31 4.61
C SER A 47 -26.17 5.45 4.25
N ASN A 48 -25.85 6.70 4.58
CA ASN A 48 -26.71 7.85 4.33
C ASN A 48 -26.30 8.61 3.05
N LEU A 49 -27.26 9.05 2.23
CA LEU A 49 -26.98 9.75 0.96
C LEU A 49 -26.34 11.12 1.18
N ILE A 50 -26.68 11.79 2.30
CA ILE A 50 -26.10 13.08 2.66
C ILE A 50 -24.63 12.91 3.07
N SER A 51 -24.29 11.85 3.81
CA SER A 51 -22.90 11.55 4.15
C SER A 51 -22.09 11.19 2.91
N ALA A 52 -22.67 10.50 1.91
CA ALA A 52 -22.01 10.23 0.63
C ALA A 52 -21.66 11.50 -0.18
N LEU A 53 -22.54 12.53 -0.15
CA LEU A 53 -22.25 13.79 -0.82
C LEU A 53 -21.13 14.57 -0.10
N PHE A 54 -21.15 14.60 1.23
CA PHE A 54 -20.09 15.23 2.03
C PHE A 54 -18.76 14.48 1.91
N ALA A 55 -18.79 13.15 1.87
CA ALA A 55 -17.65 12.29 1.61
C ALA A 55 -16.94 12.64 0.29
N TYR A 56 -17.71 12.87 -0.77
CA TYR A 56 -17.16 13.23 -2.07
C TYR A 56 -16.41 14.57 -2.05
N VAL A 57 -16.92 15.56 -1.31
CA VAL A 57 -16.37 16.93 -1.29
C VAL A 57 -15.28 17.11 -0.24
N TRP A 58 -15.42 16.51 0.93
CA TRP A 58 -14.54 16.72 2.10
C TRP A 58 -13.78 15.49 2.55
N GLY A 59 -14.04 14.33 1.95
CA GLY A 59 -13.48 13.04 2.34
C GLY A 59 -14.27 12.36 3.45
N GLU A 60 -14.10 11.04 3.56
CA GLU A 60 -14.71 10.22 4.60
C GLU A 60 -13.82 10.17 5.83
N ASP A 61 -14.37 10.54 7.00
CA ASP A 61 -13.71 10.36 8.29
C ASP A 61 -13.59 8.85 8.57
N THR A 62 -12.37 8.32 8.55
CA THR A 62 -12.12 6.90 8.82
C THR A 62 -10.79 6.71 9.52
N ASN A 63 -10.73 5.79 10.47
CA ASN A 63 -9.48 5.43 11.13
C ASN A 63 -8.63 4.47 10.28
N ILE A 64 -9.27 3.69 9.39
CA ILE A 64 -8.62 2.64 8.61
C ILE A 64 -9.14 2.68 7.18
N VAL A 65 -8.22 2.57 6.22
CA VAL A 65 -8.50 2.52 4.79
C VAL A 65 -7.85 1.27 4.23
N ARG A 66 -8.58 0.54 3.36
CA ARG A 66 -8.04 -0.60 2.62
C ARG A 66 -8.04 -0.32 1.13
N ILE A 67 -6.94 -0.62 0.46
CA ILE A 67 -6.79 -0.49 -0.99
C ILE A 67 -6.44 -1.84 -1.58
N ASN A 68 -7.28 -2.32 -2.50
CA ASN A 68 -7.10 -3.55 -3.25
C ASN A 68 -6.40 -3.27 -4.58
N LEU A 69 -5.07 -3.35 -4.61
CA LEU A 69 -4.30 -3.10 -5.82
C LEU A 69 -4.19 -4.35 -6.69
N LEU A 70 -4.92 -4.33 -7.81
CA LEU A 70 -4.79 -5.34 -8.86
C LEU A 70 -3.37 -5.30 -9.50
N PRO A 71 -2.90 -6.42 -10.08
CA PRO A 71 -1.62 -6.46 -10.79
C PRO A 71 -1.53 -5.38 -11.87
N LYS A 72 -0.38 -4.70 -11.96
CA LYS A 72 -0.11 -3.65 -12.96
C LYS A 72 -1.10 -2.48 -12.96
N ASN A 73 -1.77 -2.24 -11.84
CA ASN A 73 -2.76 -1.18 -11.70
C ASN A 73 -2.27 -0.07 -10.77
N SER A 74 -2.90 1.09 -10.89
CA SER A 74 -2.68 2.25 -10.03
C SER A 74 -3.99 2.73 -9.40
N VAL A 75 -3.92 3.22 -8.18
CA VAL A 75 -5.04 3.86 -7.48
C VAL A 75 -4.56 5.18 -6.89
N ASN A 76 -5.23 6.26 -7.27
CA ASN A 76 -5.01 7.57 -6.71
C ASN A 76 -6.06 7.86 -5.63
N ILE A 77 -5.61 8.36 -4.49
CA ILE A 77 -6.47 8.86 -3.43
C ILE A 77 -5.96 10.21 -2.95
N LYS A 78 -6.86 11.02 -2.40
CA LYS A 78 -6.50 12.23 -1.68
C LYS A 78 -6.84 12.04 -0.22
N ILE A 79 -5.87 12.31 0.64
CA ILE A 79 -6.04 12.19 2.07
C ILE A 79 -5.84 13.55 2.73
N LYS A 80 -6.52 13.74 3.84
CA LYS A 80 -6.28 14.85 4.75
C LYS A 80 -6.10 14.25 6.13
N CYS A 81 -4.89 14.39 6.66
CA CYS A 81 -4.50 13.87 7.95
C CYS A 81 -3.54 14.87 8.60
N ASN A 82 -3.65 15.04 9.91
CA ASN A 82 -2.76 15.90 10.70
C ASN A 82 -1.74 15.08 11.53
N ALA A 83 -1.60 13.79 11.24
CA ALA A 83 -0.75 12.86 11.97
C ALA A 83 0.01 11.95 11.01
N ASN A 84 0.98 11.22 11.57
CA ASN A 84 1.74 10.21 10.84
C ASN A 84 0.79 9.13 10.32
N LEU A 85 1.11 8.61 9.14
CA LEU A 85 0.34 7.56 8.47
C LEU A 85 1.14 6.28 8.50
N ASN A 86 0.54 5.24 9.09
CA ASN A 86 1.12 3.91 9.08
C ASN A 86 0.50 3.09 7.94
N PHE A 87 1.36 2.46 7.14
CA PHE A 87 0.96 1.63 6.01
C PHE A 87 1.42 0.20 6.24
N GLN A 88 0.54 -0.74 5.91
CA GLN A 88 0.82 -2.17 5.86
C GLN A 88 0.56 -2.71 4.47
N ILE A 89 1.49 -3.51 3.97
CA ILE A 89 1.48 -4.09 2.62
C ILE A 89 1.30 -5.60 2.76
N HIS A 90 0.20 -6.10 2.22
CA HIS A 90 -0.23 -7.50 2.29
C HIS A 90 -0.34 -8.09 0.88
N PRO A 91 0.71 -8.70 0.32
CA PRO A 91 0.62 -9.45 -0.92
C PRO A 91 -0.30 -10.66 -0.71
N LYS A 92 -1.36 -10.77 -1.51
CA LYS A 92 -2.23 -11.96 -1.49
C LYS A 92 -1.86 -12.81 -2.69
N ILE A 93 -1.03 -13.82 -2.44
CA ILE A 93 -0.54 -14.73 -3.46
C ILE A 93 -1.17 -16.09 -3.25
N LYS A 94 -1.79 -16.60 -4.30
CA LYS A 94 -2.37 -17.93 -4.29
C LYS A 94 -1.26 -18.96 -4.07
N ASP A 95 -1.49 -19.92 -3.19
CA ASP A 95 -0.57 -21.02 -2.89
C ASP A 95 0.77 -20.58 -2.25
N ALA A 96 0.81 -19.38 -1.64
CA ALA A 96 1.92 -19.00 -0.77
C ALA A 96 1.92 -19.83 0.51
N ILE A 97 3.09 -20.32 0.89
CA ILE A 97 3.28 -21.18 2.07
C ILE A 97 3.42 -20.34 3.34
N SER A 98 4.07 -19.20 3.21
CA SER A 98 4.22 -18.20 4.27
C SER A 98 4.06 -16.81 3.68
N THR A 99 3.47 -15.91 4.46
CA THR A 99 3.25 -14.52 4.09
C THR A 99 3.48 -13.66 5.31
N GLU A 100 4.42 -12.74 5.20
CA GLU A 100 4.68 -11.68 6.16
C GLU A 100 4.38 -10.35 5.50
N TYR A 101 3.61 -9.51 6.18
CA TYR A 101 3.30 -8.18 5.69
C TYR A 101 4.54 -7.27 5.80
N GLY A 102 4.61 -6.33 4.86
CA GLY A 102 5.55 -5.21 4.92
C GLY A 102 4.89 -4.01 5.58
N GLU A 103 5.70 -3.07 6.06
CA GLU A 103 5.22 -1.85 6.72
C GLU A 103 6.12 -0.67 6.41
N PHE A 104 5.55 0.52 6.39
CA PHE A 104 6.31 1.78 6.32
C PHE A 104 5.43 2.91 6.85
N ASP A 105 6.07 4.00 7.26
CA ASP A 105 5.38 5.18 7.77
C ASP A 105 5.63 6.38 6.84
N ILE A 106 4.62 7.24 6.71
CA ILE A 106 4.80 8.56 6.08
C ILE A 106 4.58 9.61 7.17
N ASP A 107 5.65 10.34 7.47
CA ASP A 107 5.65 11.40 8.45
C ASP A 107 4.82 12.61 8.02
N THR A 108 4.39 13.37 9.02
CA THR A 108 3.63 14.62 8.84
C THR A 108 4.32 15.66 7.95
N GLU A 109 5.65 15.62 7.83
CA GLU A 109 6.41 16.55 6.99
C GLU A 109 6.13 16.41 5.49
N PHE A 110 5.73 15.21 5.05
CA PHE A 110 5.38 14.93 3.66
C PHE A 110 3.89 15.19 3.37
N GLN A 111 3.13 15.73 4.32
CA GLN A 111 1.73 16.07 4.11
C GLN A 111 1.57 17.31 3.22
N ASN A 112 0.43 17.41 2.52
CA ASN A 112 0.14 18.43 1.51
C ASN A 112 1.05 18.38 0.28
N THR A 113 1.69 17.24 0.03
CA THR A 113 2.49 16.98 -1.16
C THR A 113 1.83 15.92 -2.04
N LYS A 114 2.43 15.66 -3.20
CA LYS A 114 2.06 14.54 -4.06
C LYS A 114 3.12 13.46 -3.92
N LEU A 115 2.69 12.26 -3.52
CA LEU A 115 3.57 11.12 -3.35
C LEU A 115 3.14 9.98 -4.27
N GLU A 116 4.12 9.31 -4.85
CA GLU A 116 3.91 8.07 -5.58
C GLU A 116 4.47 6.90 -4.78
N VAL A 117 3.63 5.92 -4.47
CA VAL A 117 4.02 4.71 -3.74
C VAL A 117 4.07 3.56 -4.72
N GLU A 118 5.27 3.18 -5.14
CA GLU A 118 5.50 2.07 -6.05
C GLU A 118 5.77 0.77 -5.29
N LEU A 119 5.03 -0.28 -5.64
CA LEU A 119 5.24 -1.63 -5.12
C LEU A 119 5.94 -2.47 -6.19
N THR A 120 7.14 -2.97 -5.85
CA THR A 120 7.98 -3.77 -6.74
C THR A 120 8.27 -5.14 -6.13
N ALA A 121 8.37 -6.17 -6.98
CA ALA A 121 8.60 -7.53 -6.53
C ALA A 121 9.98 -8.02 -7.01
N ASN A 122 10.74 -8.60 -6.09
CA ASN A 122 12.03 -9.22 -6.37
C ASN A 122 12.00 -10.67 -5.88
N TYR A 123 12.58 -11.57 -6.67
CA TYR A 123 12.71 -12.96 -6.28
C TYR A 123 14.02 -13.19 -5.52
N GLY A 124 13.92 -13.84 -4.37
CA GLY A 124 15.05 -14.23 -3.54
C GLY A 124 15.53 -15.65 -3.83
N ILE A 125 15.92 -16.32 -2.75
CA ILE A 125 16.54 -17.65 -2.74
C ILE A 125 15.51 -18.71 -3.13
N GLY A 126 15.96 -19.71 -3.89
CA GLY A 126 15.17 -20.88 -4.26
C GLY A 126 15.43 -22.06 -3.33
N TYR A 127 14.43 -22.93 -3.18
CA TYR A 127 14.49 -24.12 -2.32
C TYR A 127 13.98 -25.36 -3.04
N CYS A 128 14.53 -26.52 -2.67
CA CYS A 128 14.06 -27.84 -3.08
C CYS A 128 12.82 -28.27 -2.26
N GLU A 129 12.19 -29.40 -2.62
CA GLU A 129 11.03 -29.94 -1.87
C GLU A 129 11.33 -30.21 -0.39
N ASN A 130 12.57 -30.61 -0.10
CA ASN A 130 13.02 -30.91 1.27
C ASN A 130 13.30 -29.65 2.11
N GLY A 131 13.17 -28.45 1.53
CA GLY A 131 13.47 -27.18 2.21
C GLY A 131 14.93 -26.73 2.13
N ASP A 132 15.81 -27.52 1.53
CA ASP A 132 17.21 -27.14 1.29
C ASP A 132 17.33 -26.04 0.23
N VAL A 133 18.37 -25.19 0.34
CA VAL A 133 18.66 -24.18 -0.68
C VAL A 133 19.00 -24.87 -2.00
N ALA A 134 18.28 -24.48 -3.04
CA ALA A 134 18.39 -25.02 -4.39
C ALA A 134 19.66 -24.52 -5.10
N ILE A 135 20.81 -25.14 -4.81
CA ILE A 135 22.10 -24.85 -5.47
C ILE A 135 22.34 -25.90 -6.57
N ASN A 136 22.67 -25.45 -7.79
CA ASN A 136 22.96 -26.31 -8.96
C ASN A 136 21.81 -27.25 -9.38
N VAL A 137 20.56 -26.88 -9.11
CA VAL A 137 19.38 -27.59 -9.64
C VAL A 137 18.80 -26.84 -10.84
N ASN A 138 18.16 -27.57 -11.77
CA ASN A 138 17.58 -26.97 -12.97
C ASN A 138 16.45 -25.98 -12.66
N GLN A 139 15.64 -26.24 -11.61
CA GLN A 139 14.57 -25.36 -11.18
C GLN A 139 14.31 -25.55 -9.67
N PRO A 140 14.21 -24.47 -8.88
CA PRO A 140 13.75 -24.56 -7.50
C PRO A 140 12.24 -24.85 -7.46
N VAL A 141 11.79 -25.59 -6.44
CA VAL A 141 10.36 -25.87 -6.23
C VAL A 141 9.66 -24.74 -5.48
N PHE A 142 10.37 -24.11 -4.54
CA PHE A 142 9.89 -22.92 -3.85
C PHE A 142 10.86 -21.77 -4.04
N ARG A 143 10.36 -20.54 -3.93
CA ARG A 143 11.18 -19.34 -4.00
C ARG A 143 10.66 -18.25 -3.10
N ASP A 144 11.58 -17.50 -2.54
CA ASP A 144 11.24 -16.30 -1.81
C ASP A 144 10.83 -15.18 -2.77
N LEU A 145 9.82 -14.44 -2.38
CA LEU A 145 9.33 -13.26 -3.05
C LEU A 145 9.28 -12.11 -2.05
N CYS A 146 9.98 -11.04 -2.39
CA CYS A 146 10.05 -9.83 -1.59
C CYS A 146 9.30 -8.71 -2.31
N VAL A 147 8.28 -8.14 -1.68
CA VAL A 147 7.55 -6.96 -2.18
C VAL A 147 8.02 -5.73 -1.43
N ASN A 148 8.64 -4.81 -2.16
CA ASN A 148 9.28 -3.62 -1.64
C ASN A 148 8.48 -2.37 -2.01
N PRO A 149 8.08 -1.54 -1.04
CA PRO A 149 7.60 -0.19 -1.32
C PRO A 149 8.75 0.74 -1.68
N ARG A 150 8.45 1.72 -2.52
CA ARG A 150 9.29 2.88 -2.81
C ARG A 150 8.40 4.10 -2.89
N VAL A 151 8.74 5.13 -2.12
CA VAL A 151 7.93 6.36 -2.07
C VAL A 151 8.70 7.46 -2.78
N TYR A 152 8.05 8.11 -3.74
CA TYR A 152 8.63 9.18 -4.54
C TYR A 152 7.89 10.49 -4.30
N MET A 153 8.65 11.59 -4.27
CA MET A 153 8.13 12.96 -4.31
C MET A 153 8.79 13.66 -5.49
N ASP A 154 8.01 14.15 -6.44
CA ASP A 154 8.51 14.84 -7.65
C ASP A 154 9.70 14.11 -8.33
N THR A 155 9.59 12.79 -8.50
CA THR A 155 10.60 11.85 -9.05
C THR A 155 11.79 11.51 -8.14
N GLN A 156 11.97 12.21 -7.03
CA GLN A 156 13.00 11.87 -6.04
C GLN A 156 12.50 10.74 -5.15
N LEU A 157 13.31 9.68 -5.02
CA LEU A 157 13.05 8.62 -4.04
C LEU A 157 13.27 9.19 -2.64
N LEU A 158 12.26 9.06 -1.79
CA LEU A 158 12.36 9.40 -0.38
C LEU A 158 13.07 8.27 0.37
N ASP A 159 13.96 8.64 1.29
CA ASP A 159 14.64 7.72 2.18
C ASP A 159 13.74 7.45 3.40
N ILE A 160 12.78 6.55 3.21
CA ILE A 160 11.81 6.15 4.24
C ILE A 160 12.19 4.74 4.68
N ASP A 161 12.28 4.52 5.99
CA ASP A 161 12.46 3.19 6.54
C ASP A 161 11.24 2.31 6.24
N TYR A 162 11.48 1.13 5.68
CA TYR A 162 10.42 0.19 5.38
C TYR A 162 10.80 -1.24 5.73
N LYS A 163 9.82 -1.97 6.26
CA LYS A 163 9.83 -3.42 6.34
C LYS A 163 9.31 -3.99 5.03
N THR A 164 10.14 -4.80 4.38
CA THR A 164 9.76 -5.49 3.14
C THR A 164 8.73 -6.58 3.44
N SER A 165 7.73 -6.75 2.58
CA SER A 165 6.83 -7.90 2.67
C SER A 165 7.49 -9.13 2.07
N PHE A 166 7.35 -10.27 2.75
CA PHE A 166 8.00 -11.51 2.36
C PHE A 166 6.98 -12.62 2.15
N CYS A 167 7.11 -13.37 1.05
CA CYS A 167 6.28 -14.52 0.76
C CYS A 167 7.15 -15.68 0.27
N LYS A 168 6.87 -16.91 0.72
CA LYS A 168 7.42 -18.11 0.10
C LYS A 168 6.41 -18.69 -0.88
N ILE A 169 6.75 -18.71 -2.16
CA ILE A 169 5.86 -19.15 -3.23
C ILE A 169 6.35 -20.46 -3.84
N LYS A 170 5.43 -21.27 -4.36
CA LYS A 170 5.75 -22.41 -5.21
C LYS A 170 5.99 -21.92 -6.65
N VAL A 171 7.04 -22.42 -7.29
CA VAL A 171 7.45 -22.05 -8.67
C VAL A 171 7.02 -23.11 -9.67
#